data_AF-A0A7S3LY16-F1
#
_entry.id   AF-A0A7S3LY16-F1
#
_cell.length_a   1.000
_cell.length_b   1.000
_cell.length_c   1.000
_cell.angle_alpha   90.00
_cell.angle_beta   90.00
_cell.angle_gamma   90.00
#
_symmetry.space_group_name_H-M   'P 1'
#
loop_
_entity.id
_entity.type
_entity.pdbx_description
1 polymer ?
#
loop_
_entity_poly.entity_id
_entity_poly.type
_entity_poly.pdbx_seq_one_letter_code
_entity_poly.pdbx_strand_id
1 'polypeptide(L)'
;KALAIFKKKPKVAKKVEAENKMRKIQVEKIIVNICVGEAGDRLARAAKVLEQLTGQAPVYSKARYTVRTFGIRRNEKIAVHTTVRGEKAAEILDKGLKVREFELKAANFS
;
A
#
# COMPACT_ATOMS: atom_id res chain seq x y z
N LYS A 1 -32.81 -25.55 36.95
CA LYS A 1 -33.48 -24.24 36.77
C LYS A 1 -32.41 -23.22 36.39
N ALA A 2 -32.58 -22.54 35.24
CA ALA A 2 -31.69 -21.59 34.54
C ALA A 2 -30.33 -22.19 34.08
N LEU A 3 -29.97 -22.42 32.81
CA LEU A 3 -30.34 -21.88 31.50
C LEU A 3 -30.27 -20.34 31.39
N ALA A 4 -29.04 -19.84 31.26
CA ALA A 4 -28.70 -18.57 30.61
C ALA A 4 -27.55 -18.85 29.61
N ILE A 5 -27.86 -19.00 28.32
CA ILE A 5 -27.78 -17.95 27.30
C ILE A 5 -26.32 -17.53 27.00
N PHE A 6 -25.69 -18.18 26.02
CA PHE A 6 -25.20 -17.48 24.81
C PHE A 6 -24.87 -18.48 23.70
N LYS A 7 -25.93 -18.91 23.01
CA LYS A 7 -25.87 -19.65 21.76
C LYS A 7 -25.31 -18.70 20.69
N LYS A 8 -23.97 -18.67 20.50
CA LYS A 8 -23.32 -17.89 19.44
C LYS A 8 -23.71 -18.51 18.09
N LYS A 9 -24.81 -18.02 17.52
CA LYS A 9 -25.36 -18.44 16.23
C LYS A 9 -24.28 -18.28 15.13
N PRO A 10 -24.24 -19.21 14.16
CA PRO A 10 -23.36 -19.14 13.01
C PRO A 10 -23.80 -17.97 12.13
N LYS A 11 -22.87 -17.10 11.70
CA LYS A 11 -23.17 -16.09 10.68
C LYS A 11 -23.21 -16.75 9.29
N VAL A 12 -24.37 -17.34 9.02
CA VAL A 12 -25.23 -17.21 7.84
C VAL A 12 -24.54 -17.18 6.46
N ALA A 13 -24.60 -18.36 5.83
CA ALA A 13 -25.05 -18.62 4.45
C ALA A 13 -24.68 -17.64 3.31
N LYS A 14 -23.85 -18.18 2.39
CA LYS A 14 -23.74 -17.83 0.98
C LYS A 14 -25.11 -17.48 0.36
N LYS A 15 -25.23 -16.27 -0.18
CA LYS A 15 -26.22 -15.91 -1.20
C LYS A 15 -25.46 -15.59 -2.49
N VAL A 16 -25.45 -16.55 -3.41
CA VAL A 16 -25.04 -16.34 -4.81
C VAL A 16 -26.24 -15.71 -5.52
N GLU A 17 -26.48 -14.43 -5.23
CA GLU A 17 -27.43 -13.62 -6.00
C GLU A 17 -26.65 -13.05 -7.19
N ALA A 18 -27.15 -13.33 -8.41
CA ALA A 18 -26.65 -12.92 -9.72
C ALA A 18 -25.46 -11.94 -9.69
N GLU A 19 -24.30 -12.40 -10.15
CA GLU A 19 -23.04 -11.66 -10.19
C GLU A 19 -23.23 -10.29 -10.87
N ASN A 20 -23.47 -9.26 -10.06
CA ASN A 20 -23.60 -7.90 -10.55
C ASN A 20 -22.24 -7.47 -11.09
N LYS A 21 -22.14 -7.20 -12.40
CA LYS A 21 -20.88 -6.85 -13.08
C LYS A 21 -20.17 -5.66 -12.40
N MET A 22 -20.94 -4.77 -11.78
CA MET A 22 -20.43 -3.59 -11.06
C MET A 22 -19.83 -3.90 -9.67
N ARG A 23 -20.02 -5.11 -9.13
CA ARG A 23 -19.43 -5.56 -7.86
C ARG A 23 -18.07 -6.26 -8.02
N LYS A 24 -17.54 -6.32 -9.24
CA LYS A 24 -16.22 -6.94 -9.48
C LYS A 24 -15.12 -6.13 -8.81
N ILE A 25 -14.29 -6.81 -8.01
CA ILE A 25 -13.15 -6.21 -7.33
C ILE A 25 -12.07 -5.94 -8.38
N GLN A 26 -11.54 -4.72 -8.36
CA GLN A 26 -10.46 -4.29 -9.23
C GLN A 26 -9.41 -3.55 -8.42
N VAL A 27 -8.15 -3.66 -8.86
CA VAL A 27 -7.05 -2.88 -8.28
C VAL A 27 -7.09 -1.49 -8.91
N GLU A 28 -7.51 -0.48 -8.14
CA GLU A 28 -7.59 0.90 -8.65
C GLU A 28 -6.19 1.50 -8.88
N LYS A 29 -5.30 1.35 -7.90
CA LYS A 29 -3.95 1.91 -7.92
C LYS A 29 -3.03 1.18 -6.97
N ILE A 30 -1.74 1.26 -7.27
CA ILE A 30 -0.66 0.86 -6.37
C ILE A 30 0.22 2.05 -6.10
N ILE A 31 0.61 2.21 -4.84
CA ILE A 31 1.49 3.29 -4.41
C ILE A 31 2.79 2.66 -3.97
N VAL A 32 3.87 2.99 -4.67
CA VAL A 32 5.23 2.62 -4.27
C VAL A 32 5.83 3.80 -3.53
N ASN A 33 6.22 3.60 -2.28
CA ASN A 33 6.74 4.64 -1.41
C ASN A 33 8.12 4.26 -0.87
N ILE A 34 9.08 5.17 -1.00
CA ILE A 34 10.41 5.05 -0.41
C ILE A 34 10.61 6.24 0.54
N CYS A 35 10.73 5.94 1.82
CA CYS A 35 11.07 6.93 2.85
C CYS A 35 12.52 6.75 3.27
N VAL A 36 13.35 7.77 3.01
CA VAL A 36 14.80 7.71 3.28
C VAL A 36 15.13 8.34 4.64
N GLY A 37 14.31 9.27 5.14
CA GLY A 37 14.53 9.92 6.43
C GLY A 37 15.47 11.15 6.37
N GLU A 38 16.09 11.41 5.22
CA GLU A 38 17.11 12.45 5.05
C GLU A 38 16.93 13.16 3.69
N ALA A 39 17.25 14.45 3.63
CA ALA A 39 17.39 15.17 2.37
C ALA A 39 18.78 14.94 1.75
N GLY A 40 18.86 15.05 0.41
CA GLY A 40 20.12 15.02 -0.34
C GLY A 40 20.23 13.87 -1.34
N ASP A 41 21.45 13.35 -1.52
CA ASP A 41 21.79 12.44 -2.63
C ASP A 41 21.08 11.10 -2.57
N ARG A 42 20.81 10.58 -1.36
CA ARG A 42 20.08 9.33 -1.20
C ARG A 42 18.64 9.45 -1.71
N LEU A 43 18.00 10.60 -1.46
CA LEU A 43 16.66 10.90 -1.94
C LEU A 43 16.64 11.05 -3.47
N ALA A 44 17.64 11.71 -4.05
CA ALA A 44 17.78 11.83 -5.50
C ALA A 44 18.00 10.48 -6.18
N ARG A 45 18.80 9.59 -5.58
CA ARG A 45 19.00 8.22 -6.06
C ARG A 45 17.72 7.39 -5.97
N ALA A 46 16.99 7.48 -4.85
CA ALA A 46 15.70 6.80 -4.69
C ALA A 46 14.68 7.25 -5.75
N ALA A 47 14.65 8.55 -6.08
CA ALA A 47 13.81 9.07 -7.14
C ALA A 47 14.13 8.45 -8.51
N LYS A 48 15.42 8.34 -8.86
CA LYS A 48 15.86 7.69 -10.11
C LYS A 48 15.48 6.21 -10.16
N VAL A 49 15.59 5.49 -9.05
CA VAL A 49 15.18 4.07 -8.98
C VAL A 49 13.66 3.93 -9.18
N LEU A 50 12.86 4.80 -8.58
CA LEU A 50 11.40 4.78 -8.78
C LEU A 50 11.02 5.12 -10.22
N GLU A 51 11.72 6.07 -10.84
CA GLU A 51 11.52 6.43 -12.23
C GLU A 51 11.86 5.25 -13.16
N GLN A 52 12.98 4.55 -12.92
CA GLN A 52 13.35 3.35 -13.68
C GLN A 52 12.35 2.19 -13.51
N LEU A 53 11.80 2.01 -12.30
CA LEU A 53 10.84 0.94 -12.02
C LEU A 53 9.45 1.21 -12.61
N THR A 54 8.98 2.45 -12.55
CA THR A 54 7.59 2.80 -12.89
C THR A 54 7.46 3.48 -14.25
N GLY A 55 8.54 4.07 -14.77
CA GLY A 55 8.55 4.89 -15.98
C GLY A 55 7.74 6.19 -15.83
N GLN A 56 7.52 6.66 -14.61
CA GLN A 56 6.75 7.86 -14.29
C GLN A 56 7.58 8.81 -13.41
N ALA A 57 7.34 10.12 -13.56
CA ALA A 57 7.97 11.12 -12.73
C ALA A 57 7.50 10.97 -11.27
N PRO A 58 8.43 10.75 -10.31
CA PRO A 58 8.06 10.52 -8.93
C PRO A 58 7.76 11.81 -8.17
N VAL A 59 6.92 11.74 -7.14
CA VAL A 59 6.51 12.89 -6.33
C VAL A 59 7.26 12.92 -5.00
N TYR A 60 7.85 14.08 -4.68
CA TYR A 60 8.55 14.31 -3.41
C TYR A 60 7.57 14.67 -2.29
N SER A 61 7.63 13.92 -1.19
CA SER A 61 6.88 14.18 0.04
C SER A 61 7.71 14.96 1.05
N LYS A 62 7.06 15.94 1.69
CA LYS A 62 7.67 16.83 2.68
C LYS A 62 7.36 16.40 4.11
N ALA A 63 8.27 16.76 5.02
CA ALA A 63 8.11 16.62 6.46
C ALA A 63 6.95 17.47 6.99
N ARG A 64 6.00 16.85 7.70
CA ARG A 64 4.92 17.59 8.39
C ARG A 64 5.41 18.27 9.67
N TYR A 65 6.29 17.61 10.41
CA TYR A 65 6.80 18.05 11.71
C TYR A 65 8.32 17.98 11.76
N THR A 66 8.92 18.77 12.66
CA THR A 66 10.34 18.65 13.01
C THR A 66 10.49 17.61 14.10
N VAL A 67 11.31 16.59 13.88
CA VAL A 67 11.55 15.52 14.85
C VAL A 67 13.06 15.33 15.00
N ARG A 68 13.61 15.74 16.15
CA ARG A 68 15.06 15.74 16.41
C ARG A 68 15.67 14.34 16.44
N THR A 69 14.94 13.34 16.93
CA THR A 69 15.40 11.94 16.97
C THR A 69 15.65 11.36 15.59
N PHE A 70 14.89 11.82 14.58
CA PHE A 70 15.06 11.41 13.18
C PHE A 70 15.89 12.41 12.37
N GLY A 71 16.36 13.51 12.96
CA GLY A 71 17.14 14.52 12.25
C GLY A 71 16.36 15.35 11.22
N ILE A 72 15.03 15.27 11.21
CA ILE A 72 14.17 15.86 10.17
C ILE A 72 13.67 17.24 10.58
N ARG A 73 13.73 18.21 9.66
CA ARG A 73 13.12 19.54 9.82
C ARG A 73 11.80 19.65 9.06
N ARG A 74 10.88 20.50 9.54
CA ARG A 74 9.60 20.78 8.86
C ARG A 74 9.83 21.26 7.43
N ASN A 75 8.97 20.79 6.50
CA ASN A 75 9.01 21.07 5.06
C ASN A 75 10.23 20.52 4.28
N GLU A 76 11.12 19.80 4.95
CA GLU A 76 12.21 19.09 4.29
C GLU A 76 11.69 17.93 3.45
N LYS A 77 12.33 17.64 2.31
CA LYS A 77 11.93 16.50 1.47
C LYS A 77 12.53 15.22 2.09
N ILE A 78 11.68 14.26 2.43
CA ILE A 78 12.10 13.02 3.14
C ILE A 78 11.85 11.75 2.33
N ALA A 79 10.78 11.76 1.55
CA ALA A 79 10.28 10.57 0.89
C ALA A 79 9.92 10.87 -0.56
N VAL A 80 9.89 9.80 -1.34
CA VAL A 80 9.49 9.83 -2.74
C VAL A 80 8.46 8.73 -2.94
N HIS A 81 7.35 9.07 -3.60
CA HIS A 81 6.32 8.10 -3.92
C HIS A 81 5.86 8.25 -5.36
N THR A 82 5.40 7.15 -5.93
CA THR A 82 4.79 7.11 -7.26
C THR A 82 3.49 6.33 -7.20
N THR A 83 2.46 6.87 -7.84
CA THR A 83 1.15 6.22 -7.96
C THR A 83 1.01 5.62 -9.34
N VAL A 84 0.99 4.28 -9.42
CA VAL A 84 0.85 3.55 -10.68
C VAL A 84 -0.58 3.02 -10.79
N ARG A 85 -1.15 3.12 -11.99
CA ARG A 85 -2.49 2.63 -12.34
C ARG A 85 -2.44 1.82 -13.63
N GLY A 86 -3.49 1.03 -13.88
CA GLY A 86 -3.63 0.23 -15.10
C GLY A 86 -2.71 -0.98 -15.13
N GLU A 87 -2.31 -1.39 -16.34
CA GLU A 87 -1.54 -2.62 -16.59
C GLU A 87 -0.19 -2.65 -15.87
N LYS A 88 0.52 -1.51 -15.85
CA LYS A 88 1.79 -1.36 -15.12
C LYS A 88 1.64 -1.65 -13.62
N ALA A 89 0.48 -1.36 -13.03
CA ALA A 89 0.24 -1.68 -11.62
C ALA A 89 0.11 -3.19 -11.42
N ALA A 90 -0.61 -3.91 -12.31
CA ALA A 90 -0.73 -5.35 -12.24
C ALA A 90 0.64 -6.04 -12.33
N GLU A 91 1.50 -5.60 -13.26
CA GLU A 91 2.87 -6.14 -13.38
C GLU A 91 3.71 -5.93 -12.11
N ILE A 92 3.64 -4.73 -11.52
CA ILE A 92 4.39 -4.43 -10.29
C ILE A 92 3.84 -5.23 -9.11
N LEU A 93 2.52 -5.45 -9.07
CA LEU A 93 1.89 -6.29 -8.05
C LEU A 93 2.38 -7.73 -8.14
N ASP A 94 2.36 -8.31 -9.33
CA ASP A 94 2.79 -9.70 -9.55
C ASP A 94 4.27 -9.87 -9.23
N LYS A 95 5.11 -8.92 -9.68
CA LYS A 95 6.55 -8.89 -9.32
C LYS A 95 6.74 -8.77 -7.81
N GLY A 96 5.96 -7.93 -7.13
CA GLY A 96 6.04 -7.72 -5.69
C GLY A 96 5.57 -8.93 -4.86
N LEU A 97 4.48 -9.56 -5.27
CA LEU A 97 3.95 -10.77 -4.63
C LEU A 97 4.89 -11.96 -4.83
N LYS A 98 5.53 -12.06 -5.99
CA LYS A 98 6.55 -13.08 -6.25
C LYS A 98 7.74 -12.99 -5.29
N VAL A 99 8.16 -11.78 -4.90
CA VAL A 99 9.23 -11.58 -3.90
C VAL A 99 8.80 -12.05 -2.50
N ARG A 100 7.49 -12.09 -2.22
CA ARG A 100 6.92 -12.60 -0.98
C ARG A 100 6.37 -14.02 -1.09
N GLU A 101 6.74 -14.74 -2.15
CA GLU A 101 6.31 -16.13 -2.40
C GLU A 101 4.78 -16.29 -2.42
N PHE A 102 4.05 -15.23 -2.76
CA PHE A 102 2.58 -15.16 -2.72
C PHE A 102 1.96 -15.38 -1.33
N GLU A 103 2.75 -15.32 -0.26
CA GLU A 103 2.27 -15.43 1.11
C GLU A 103 2.04 -14.06 1.75
N LEU A 104 0.83 -13.85 2.27
CA LEU A 104 0.45 -12.64 3.00
C LEU A 104 -0.24 -13.03 4.30
N LYS A 105 0.08 -12.28 5.37
CA LYS A 105 -0.58 -12.43 6.67
C LYS A 105 -1.92 -11.70 6.65
N ALA A 106 -2.91 -12.23 7.36
CA ALA A 106 -4.23 -11.60 7.50
C ALA A 106 -4.15 -10.17 8.06
N ALA A 107 -3.16 -9.87 8.91
CA ALA A 107 -2.92 -8.54 9.48
C ALA A 107 -2.53 -7.46 8.46
N ASN A 108 -2.16 -7.85 7.22
CA ASN A 108 -1.78 -6.90 6.17
C ASN A 108 -3.01 -6.31 5.45
N PHE A 109 -4.19 -6.89 5.65
CA PHE A 109 -5.44 -6.42 5.07
C PHE A 109 -6.10 -5.44 6.03
N SER A 110 -6.42 -4.25 5.52
CA SER A 110 -7.16 -3.21 6.25
C SER A 110 -8.66 -3.50 6.30
#